data_AF-A0A060WP80-F1
#
_entry.id   AF-A0A060WP80-F1
#
_cell.length_a   1.000
_cell.length_b   1.000
_cell.length_c   1.000
_cell.angle_alpha   90.00
_cell.angle_beta   90.00
_cell.angle_gamma   90.00
#
_symmetry.space_group_name_H-M   'P 1'
#
loop_
_entity.id
_entity.type
_entity.pdbx_description
1 polymer ?
#
loop_
_entity_poly.entity_id
_entity_poly.type
_entity_poly.pdbx_seq_one_letter_code
_entity_poly.pdbx_strand_id
1 'polypeptide(L)'
;MIERTRVKRAWEATLPPMDDLSQLDKRKRMMDEMERKEWAFREDEIQKLQEARLALLMGLLRQREEVQQEATVDRLDLKYSQHQRDEKSKLSKIRNDYIISMRKLTAKRKNVEGKLKRRDIIKDYSNYSSQTYAPLSRIGLFPDRHSQRNMVKSRYLDTYEGLMTEPCIKAPVPKALKEEKTRVEQKKTLRFLFKTEKSVPRPQTPVVDEPPEGDEERELAVIYLQKLLRGRSIQNQMFEGKEKRLELIQELRTTHALQREEQELQRADTQLTLALQRQREQHTHKASLVEGYQAAVAGAELVDMLDFLSKELIRLQEERRIHAFTLLAERDRRLREAEESGRRQMEERRRREEDEIFKQVMRVHQETVDLYLEDIILGTLDQTADQQARQEIRRVAEEVNNIAYAMEETRSSLQSEEIVAELVYSFLIPEVQKINVRDRVRQSQRRHLQAAHQIIHGGEESSVAPPPGSPGAQRPPSPSDRASSQLLEEMLTHVEQKLEGAGRREEERRERSTTLPLHSLGSSKYCPCSVSQQLTVMDSEPLKFHISISIFVHNAT
;
A
#
# COMPACT_ATOMS: atom_id res chain seq x y z
N MET A 1 6.08 32.62 40.36
CA MET A 1 6.60 31.76 41.46
C MET A 1 7.01 32.57 42.70
N ILE A 2 7.81 33.63 42.57
CA ILE A 2 8.32 34.44 43.70
C ILE A 2 7.20 35.16 44.49
N GLU A 3 6.21 35.72 43.79
CA GLU A 3 5.07 36.35 44.46
C GLU A 3 4.21 35.32 45.20
N ARG A 4 4.13 34.09 44.67
CA ARG A 4 3.39 32.98 45.28
C ARG A 4 4.02 32.51 46.58
N THR A 5 5.35 32.41 46.64
CA THR A 5 6.05 32.07 47.88
C THR A 5 5.95 33.19 48.91
N ARG A 6 5.91 34.46 48.48
CA ARG A 6 5.63 35.61 49.36
C ARG A 6 4.21 35.58 49.93
N VAL A 7 3.21 35.32 49.09
CA VAL A 7 1.80 35.16 49.51
C VAL A 7 1.64 33.97 50.46
N LYS A 8 2.30 32.85 50.17
CA LYS A 8 2.29 31.66 51.04
C LYS A 8 2.88 31.96 52.42
N ARG A 9 4.05 32.62 52.49
CA ARG A 9 4.66 33.05 53.76
C ARG A 9 3.81 34.05 54.52
N ALA A 10 3.19 35.01 53.82
CA ALA A 10 2.29 35.98 54.44
C ALA A 10 1.04 35.30 55.02
N TRP A 11 0.50 34.29 54.34
CA TRP A 11 -0.62 33.48 54.83
C TRP A 11 -0.20 32.54 55.98
N GLU A 12 0.97 31.91 55.92
CA GLU A 12 1.50 31.06 57.00
C GLU A 12 1.64 31.85 58.31
N ALA A 13 2.00 33.14 58.23
CA ALA A 13 2.05 34.06 59.38
C ALA A 13 0.66 34.37 59.99
N THR A 14 -0.44 34.13 59.27
CA THR A 14 -1.82 34.34 59.77
C THR A 14 -2.42 33.09 60.45
N LEU A 15 -1.71 31.95 60.46
CA LEU A 15 -2.19 30.71 61.07
C LEU A 15 -2.13 30.76 62.62
N PRO A 16 -3.14 30.24 63.33
CA PRO A 16 -3.13 30.09 64.79
C PRO A 16 -1.92 29.27 65.29
N PRO A 17 -1.33 29.58 66.45
CA PRO A 17 -0.22 28.81 67.04
C PRO A 17 -0.58 27.33 67.24
N MET A 18 0.42 26.44 67.19
CA MET A 18 0.21 24.98 67.32
C MET A 18 -0.13 24.55 68.76
N ASP A 19 0.19 25.37 69.75
CA ASP A 19 0.08 25.01 71.18
C ASP A 19 -1.37 25.11 71.72
N ASP A 20 -2.26 25.82 71.02
CA ASP A 20 -3.66 26.02 71.43
C ASP A 20 -4.60 24.94 70.86
N LEU A 21 -4.91 23.92 71.67
CA LEU A 21 -5.75 22.77 71.27
C LEU A 21 -7.17 23.15 70.83
N SER A 22 -7.71 24.28 71.29
CA SER A 22 -9.05 24.76 70.94
C SER A 22 -9.17 25.31 69.51
N GLN A 23 -8.04 25.71 68.90
CA GLN A 23 -8.02 26.34 67.56
C GLN A 23 -7.47 25.42 66.46
N LEU A 24 -7.12 24.18 66.81
CA LEU A 24 -6.56 23.19 65.90
C LEU A 24 -7.44 22.92 64.67
N ASP A 25 -8.75 22.79 64.87
CA ASP A 25 -9.70 22.53 63.78
C ASP A 25 -9.81 23.71 62.82
N LYS A 26 -9.70 24.94 63.32
CA LYS A 26 -9.66 26.14 62.49
C LYS A 26 -8.39 26.19 61.66
N ARG A 27 -7.24 25.83 62.26
CA ARG A 27 -5.96 25.75 61.55
C ARG A 27 -6.00 24.70 60.43
N LYS A 28 -6.51 23.49 60.71
CA LYS A 28 -6.69 22.43 59.71
C LYS A 28 -7.54 22.88 58.53
N ARG A 29 -8.71 23.48 58.79
CA ARG A 29 -9.59 24.01 57.73
C ARG A 29 -8.90 25.06 56.87
N MET A 30 -8.15 25.99 57.47
CA MET A 30 -7.40 26.98 56.70
C MET A 30 -6.29 26.34 55.85
N MET A 31 -5.59 25.32 56.36
CA MET A 31 -4.60 24.55 55.59
C MET A 31 -5.25 23.84 54.41
N ASP A 32 -6.34 23.10 54.63
CA ASP A 32 -7.07 22.37 53.58
C ASP A 32 -7.63 23.32 52.50
N GLU A 33 -8.11 24.50 52.90
CA GLU A 33 -8.56 25.53 51.96
C GLU A 33 -7.42 26.10 51.12
N MET A 34 -6.25 26.29 51.72
CA MET A 34 -5.09 26.79 51.01
C MET A 34 -4.52 25.74 50.05
N GLU A 35 -4.47 24.49 50.48
CA GLU A 35 -4.09 23.37 49.61
C GLU A 35 -5.04 23.27 48.42
N ARG A 36 -6.37 23.36 48.63
CA ARG A 36 -7.34 23.37 47.53
C ARG A 36 -7.12 24.51 46.54
N LYS A 37 -6.78 25.71 47.01
CA LYS A 37 -6.44 26.84 46.13
C LYS A 37 -5.12 26.60 45.38
N GLU A 38 -4.13 25.98 46.02
CA GLU A 38 -2.87 25.61 45.38
C GLU A 38 -3.05 24.53 44.31
N TRP A 39 -3.90 23.54 44.58
CA TRP A 39 -4.32 22.49 43.65
C TRP A 39 -5.08 23.08 42.47
N ALA A 40 -6.11 23.90 42.71
CA ALA A 40 -6.88 24.56 41.64
C ALA A 40 -5.97 25.39 40.71
N PHE A 41 -5.01 26.14 41.27
CA PHE A 41 -4.06 26.89 40.46
C PHE A 41 -3.15 25.99 39.59
N ARG A 42 -2.72 24.83 40.12
CA ARG A 42 -1.94 23.86 39.32
C ARG A 42 -2.80 23.23 38.23
N GLU A 43 -4.06 22.93 38.54
CA GLU A 43 -5.05 22.46 37.58
C GLU A 43 -5.20 23.46 36.41
N ASP A 44 -5.35 24.75 36.72
CA ASP A 44 -5.44 25.82 35.72
C ASP A 44 -4.17 25.93 34.84
N GLU A 45 -2.97 25.75 35.43
CA GLU A 45 -1.72 25.73 34.66
C GLU A 45 -1.64 24.52 33.72
N ILE A 46 -2.03 23.34 34.21
CA ILE A 46 -2.11 22.11 33.41
C ILE A 46 -3.12 22.30 32.28
N GLN A 47 -4.28 22.89 32.57
CA GLN A 47 -5.32 23.15 31.59
C GLN A 47 -4.81 24.12 30.50
N LYS A 48 -4.15 25.23 30.86
CA LYS A 48 -3.56 26.16 29.88
C LYS A 48 -2.53 25.47 28.97
N LEU A 49 -1.71 24.57 29.52
CA LEU A 49 -0.76 23.79 28.72
C LEU A 49 -1.48 22.81 27.78
N GLN A 50 -2.54 22.16 28.25
CA GLN A 50 -3.35 21.26 27.44
C GLN A 50 -4.09 22.02 26.32
N GLU A 51 -4.66 23.19 26.62
CA GLU A 51 -5.29 24.08 25.64
C GLU A 51 -4.30 24.55 24.58
N ALA A 52 -3.09 24.95 24.97
CA ALA A 52 -2.03 25.32 24.03
C ALA A 52 -1.63 24.14 23.12
N ARG A 53 -1.50 22.93 23.69
CA ARG A 53 -1.21 21.71 22.93
C ARG A 53 -2.35 21.37 21.96
N LEU A 54 -3.59 21.51 22.40
CA LEU A 54 -4.78 21.26 21.60
C LEU A 54 -4.88 22.25 20.44
N ALA A 55 -4.62 23.54 20.69
CA ALA A 55 -4.59 24.55 19.64
C ALA A 55 -3.55 24.25 18.56
N LEU A 56 -2.34 23.80 18.94
CA LEU A 56 -1.32 23.35 17.99
C LEU A 56 -1.79 22.13 17.19
N LEU A 57 -2.39 21.13 17.85
CA LEU A 57 -2.94 19.95 17.17
C LEU A 57 -4.05 20.31 16.18
N MET A 58 -4.96 21.21 16.56
CA MET A 58 -6.00 21.71 15.65
C MET A 58 -5.39 22.39 14.43
N GLY A 59 -4.35 23.21 14.62
CA GLY A 59 -3.62 23.84 13.52
C GLY A 59 -3.01 22.82 12.55
N LEU A 60 -2.34 21.79 13.08
CA LEU A 60 -1.75 20.72 12.28
C LEU A 60 -2.80 19.87 11.54
N LEU A 61 -3.93 19.58 12.18
CA LEU A 61 -5.03 18.86 11.54
C LEU A 61 -5.62 19.67 10.39
N ARG A 62 -5.84 20.96 10.61
CA ARG A 62 -6.32 21.87 9.56
C ARG A 62 -5.38 21.92 8.36
N GLN A 63 -4.07 22.06 8.61
CA GLN A 63 -3.07 22.01 7.53
C GLN A 63 -3.11 20.69 6.77
N ARG A 64 -3.24 19.56 7.48
CA ARG A 64 -3.37 18.24 6.84
C ARG A 64 -4.63 18.15 5.98
N GLU A 65 -5.76 18.67 6.46
CA GLU A 65 -7.01 18.70 5.71
C GLU A 65 -6.93 19.60 4.48
N GLU A 66 -6.32 20.78 4.59
CA GLU A 66 -6.09 21.71 3.48
C GLU A 66 -5.25 21.03 2.38
N VAL A 67 -4.13 20.40 2.74
CA VAL A 67 -3.28 19.65 1.79
C VAL A 67 -4.05 18.50 1.12
N GLN A 68 -4.90 17.79 1.89
CA GLN A 68 -5.74 16.75 1.32
C GLN A 68 -6.78 17.32 0.35
N GLN A 69 -7.43 18.42 0.70
CA GLN A 69 -8.41 19.10 -0.13
C GLN A 69 -7.77 19.58 -1.44
N GLU A 70 -6.61 20.23 -1.39
CA GLU A 70 -5.83 20.63 -2.57
C GLU A 70 -5.56 19.43 -3.48
N ALA A 71 -5.04 18.33 -2.94
CA ALA A 71 -4.79 17.11 -3.71
C ALA A 71 -6.07 16.50 -4.31
N THR A 72 -7.22 16.64 -3.64
CA THR A 72 -8.50 16.20 -4.22
C THR A 72 -8.97 17.12 -5.34
N VAL A 73 -8.82 18.44 -5.19
CA VAL A 73 -9.17 19.43 -6.20
C VAL A 73 -8.33 19.21 -7.46
N ASP A 74 -7.01 19.04 -7.32
CA ASP A 74 -6.12 18.76 -8.46
C ASP A 74 -6.53 17.51 -9.24
N ARG A 75 -6.95 16.45 -8.54
CA ARG A 75 -7.44 15.22 -9.19
C ARG A 75 -8.76 15.45 -9.93
N LEU A 76 -9.65 16.26 -9.36
CA LEU A 76 -10.91 16.63 -10.00
C LEU A 76 -10.66 17.49 -11.24
N ASP A 77 -9.75 18.46 -11.16
CA ASP A 77 -9.37 19.33 -12.27
C ASP A 77 -8.72 18.54 -13.40
N LEU A 78 -7.87 17.56 -13.09
CA LEU A 78 -7.30 16.67 -14.08
C LEU A 78 -8.41 15.92 -14.85
N LYS A 79 -9.35 15.31 -14.12
CA LYS A 79 -10.49 14.60 -14.71
C LYS A 79 -11.39 15.53 -15.52
N TYR A 80 -11.68 16.71 -14.98
CA TYR A 80 -12.48 17.72 -15.67
C TYR A 80 -11.82 18.15 -16.97
N SER A 81 -10.50 18.41 -16.96
CA SER A 81 -9.74 18.76 -18.16
C SER A 81 -9.78 17.66 -19.22
N GLN A 82 -9.71 16.38 -18.81
CA GLN A 82 -9.81 15.25 -19.72
C GLN A 82 -11.20 15.17 -20.36
N HIS A 83 -12.25 15.23 -19.54
CA HIS A 83 -13.63 15.26 -20.04
C HIS A 83 -13.88 16.43 -20.98
N GLN A 84 -13.33 17.61 -20.67
CA GLN A 84 -13.45 18.79 -21.54
C GLN A 84 -12.74 18.60 -22.88
N ARG A 85 -11.57 17.93 -22.91
CA ARG A 85 -10.88 17.58 -24.17
C ARG A 85 -11.72 16.60 -24.99
N ASP A 86 -12.27 15.58 -24.36
CA ASP A 86 -13.11 14.58 -25.02
C ASP A 86 -14.36 15.21 -25.61
N GLU A 87 -15.03 16.08 -24.85
CA GLU A 87 -16.19 16.84 -25.30
C GLU A 87 -15.84 17.72 -26.50
N LYS A 88 -14.75 18.50 -26.42
CA LYS A 88 -14.27 19.32 -27.55
C LYS A 88 -13.96 18.47 -28.79
N SER A 89 -13.39 17.27 -28.62
CA SER A 89 -13.12 16.36 -29.73
C SER A 89 -14.41 15.86 -30.40
N LYS A 90 -15.44 15.54 -29.61
CA LYS A 90 -16.76 15.12 -30.10
C LYS A 90 -17.47 16.28 -30.81
N LEU A 91 -17.45 17.48 -30.23
CA LEU A 91 -18.00 18.69 -30.86
C LEU A 91 -17.31 19.00 -32.19
N SER A 92 -15.99 18.83 -32.27
CA SER A 92 -15.24 18.99 -33.52
C SER A 92 -15.70 17.99 -34.60
N LYS A 93 -15.90 16.71 -34.24
CA LYS A 93 -16.45 15.70 -35.15
C LYS A 93 -17.85 16.07 -35.64
N ILE A 94 -18.76 16.42 -34.73
CA ILE A 94 -20.13 16.85 -35.07
C ILE A 94 -20.10 18.05 -36.01
N ARG A 95 -19.25 19.05 -35.74
CA ARG A 95 -19.10 20.23 -36.59
C ARG A 95 -18.59 19.87 -37.98
N ASN A 96 -17.63 18.95 -38.09
CA ASN A 96 -17.11 18.48 -39.37
C ASN A 96 -18.19 17.73 -40.17
N ASP A 97 -18.96 16.85 -39.51
CA ASP A 97 -20.07 16.13 -40.14
C ASP A 97 -21.19 17.07 -40.59
N TYR A 98 -21.49 18.10 -39.79
CA TYR A 98 -22.39 19.18 -40.17
C TYR A 98 -21.88 19.92 -41.41
N ILE A 99 -20.60 20.31 -41.46
CA ILE A 99 -20.04 20.99 -42.64
C ILE A 99 -20.08 20.07 -43.88
N ILE A 100 -19.75 18.80 -43.74
CA ILE A 100 -19.77 17.82 -44.85
C ILE A 100 -21.21 17.61 -45.35
N SER A 101 -22.16 17.43 -44.45
CA SER A 101 -23.59 17.26 -44.81
C SER A 101 -24.14 18.50 -45.49
N MET A 102 -23.84 19.70 -44.99
CA MET A 102 -24.22 20.97 -45.63
C MET A 102 -23.60 21.12 -47.03
N ARG A 103 -22.33 20.74 -47.22
CA ARG A 103 -21.69 20.72 -48.54
C ARG A 103 -22.36 19.73 -49.51
N LYS A 104 -22.72 18.53 -49.02
CA LYS A 104 -23.45 17.53 -49.83
C LYS A 104 -24.85 18.02 -50.19
N LEU A 105 -25.58 18.62 -49.24
CA LEU A 105 -26.91 19.17 -49.48
C LEU A 105 -26.89 20.32 -50.48
N THR A 106 -25.96 21.26 -50.34
CA THR A 106 -25.78 22.35 -51.30
C THR A 106 -25.41 21.84 -52.70
N ALA A 107 -24.58 20.79 -52.81
CA ALA A 107 -24.30 20.14 -54.09
C ALA A 107 -25.55 19.46 -54.71
N LYS A 108 -26.35 18.75 -53.91
CA LYS A 108 -27.62 18.15 -54.36
C LYS A 108 -28.63 19.21 -54.81
N ARG A 109 -28.74 20.33 -54.09
CA ARG A 109 -29.61 21.47 -54.47
C ARG A 109 -29.24 22.07 -55.84
N LYS A 110 -27.98 21.98 -56.28
CA LYS A 110 -27.58 22.47 -57.62
C LYS A 110 -28.17 21.63 -58.77
N ASN A 111 -28.55 20.37 -58.51
CA ASN A 111 -29.15 19.45 -59.48
C ASN A 111 -30.39 18.75 -58.86
N VAL A 112 -31.43 19.51 -58.50
CA VAL A 112 -32.66 18.99 -57.85
C VAL A 112 -33.35 17.92 -58.70
N GLU A 113 -33.37 18.09 -60.02
CA GLU A 113 -34.06 17.17 -60.94
C GLU A 113 -33.29 15.88 -61.22
N GLY A 114 -32.07 15.72 -60.70
CA GLY A 114 -31.23 14.52 -60.91
C GLY A 114 -30.78 14.29 -62.36
N LYS A 115 -31.10 15.20 -63.30
CA LYS A 115 -30.75 15.07 -64.72
C LYS A 115 -29.24 15.17 -64.92
N LEU A 116 -28.68 14.21 -65.66
CA LEU A 116 -27.30 14.23 -66.12
C LEU A 116 -27.13 15.39 -67.12
N LYS A 117 -26.36 16.41 -66.76
CA LYS A 117 -26.01 17.51 -67.66
C LYS A 117 -24.98 17.02 -68.67
N ARG A 118 -25.21 17.30 -69.97
CA ARG A 118 -24.22 17.07 -71.04
C ARG A 118 -22.97 17.90 -70.75
N ARG A 119 -21.78 17.33 -71.00
CA ARG A 119 -20.48 17.97 -70.74
C ARG A 119 -20.28 19.19 -71.65
N ASP A 120 -20.01 20.35 -71.06
CA ASP A 120 -19.69 21.60 -71.78
C ASP A 120 -18.18 21.75 -71.95
N ILE A 121 -17.67 21.39 -73.13
CA ILE A 121 -16.23 21.40 -73.44
C ILE A 121 -15.63 22.81 -73.26
N ILE A 122 -16.29 23.84 -73.77
CA ILE A 122 -15.82 25.24 -73.69
C ILE A 122 -15.67 25.67 -72.22
N LYS A 123 -16.64 25.30 -71.38
CA LYS A 123 -16.62 25.63 -69.95
C LYS A 123 -15.51 24.89 -69.21
N ASP A 124 -15.25 23.63 -69.57
CA ASP A 124 -14.15 22.87 -69.01
C ASP A 124 -12.78 23.48 -69.33
N TYR A 125 -12.55 23.95 -70.56
CA TYR A 125 -11.29 24.61 -70.92
C TYR A 125 -11.17 26.04 -70.38
N SER A 126 -12.29 26.72 -70.08
CA SER A 126 -12.26 28.03 -69.43
C SER A 126 -11.90 27.98 -67.94
N ASN A 127 -12.10 26.83 -67.28
CA ASN A 127 -11.87 26.66 -65.86
C ASN A 127 -10.66 25.74 -65.62
N TYR A 128 -9.55 26.29 -65.14
CA TYR A 128 -8.33 25.53 -64.83
C TYR A 128 -8.50 24.48 -63.72
N SER A 129 -9.55 24.58 -62.90
CA SER A 129 -9.90 23.54 -61.91
C SER A 129 -10.71 22.38 -62.49
N SER A 130 -11.01 22.41 -63.80
CA SER A 130 -11.75 21.35 -64.46
C SER A 130 -10.93 20.06 -64.58
N GLN A 131 -11.64 18.96 -64.83
CA GLN A 131 -11.04 17.64 -65.03
C GLN A 131 -10.06 17.58 -66.21
N THR A 132 -10.14 18.51 -67.16
CA THR A 132 -9.24 18.56 -68.33
C THR A 132 -7.82 18.95 -67.95
N TYR A 133 -7.66 19.91 -67.02
CA TYR A 133 -6.35 20.38 -66.55
C TYR A 133 -5.91 19.69 -65.26
N ALA A 134 -6.86 19.40 -64.35
CA ALA A 134 -6.61 18.76 -63.06
C ALA A 134 -7.50 17.53 -62.87
N PRO A 135 -7.19 16.39 -63.54
CA PRO A 135 -8.01 15.18 -63.43
C PRO A 135 -7.92 14.57 -62.03
N LEU A 136 -9.06 14.19 -61.45
CA LEU A 136 -9.09 13.49 -60.16
C LEU A 136 -8.61 12.06 -60.34
N SER A 137 -7.77 11.58 -59.42
CA SER A 137 -7.12 10.26 -59.48
C SER A 137 -8.12 9.09 -59.59
N ARG A 138 -9.33 9.24 -59.05
CA ARG A 138 -10.40 8.22 -59.12
C ARG A 138 -10.92 7.93 -60.54
N ILE A 139 -10.67 8.82 -61.51
CA ILE A 139 -11.04 8.63 -62.92
C ILE A 139 -10.00 7.76 -63.64
N GLY A 140 -8.80 7.60 -63.08
CA GLY A 140 -7.73 6.78 -63.65
C GLY A 140 -7.06 7.38 -64.90
N LEU A 141 -7.46 8.60 -65.32
CA LEU A 141 -6.89 9.29 -66.47
C LEU A 141 -5.79 10.24 -66.01
N PHE A 142 -4.54 9.78 -66.14
CA PHE A 142 -3.34 10.62 -65.96
C PHE A 142 -2.86 11.06 -67.35
N PRO A 143 -2.92 12.37 -67.70
CA PRO A 143 -2.54 12.88 -69.01
C PRO A 143 -1.10 12.52 -69.40
N ASP A 144 -0.25 12.26 -68.40
CA ASP A 144 1.20 12.15 -68.52
C ASP A 144 1.75 10.73 -68.30
N ARG A 145 0.90 9.69 -68.36
CA ARG A 145 1.33 8.30 -68.05
C ARG A 145 2.41 7.75 -69.00
N HIS A 146 2.61 8.39 -70.16
CA HIS A 146 3.59 7.98 -71.18
C HIS A 146 4.54 9.12 -71.61
N SER A 147 4.63 10.24 -70.90
CA SER A 147 5.53 11.35 -71.29
C SER A 147 6.99 10.91 -71.39
N GLN A 148 7.42 10.03 -70.48
CA GLN A 148 8.75 9.43 -70.52
C GLN A 148 8.99 8.50 -71.72
N ARG A 149 7.92 7.90 -72.29
CA ARG A 149 8.04 7.03 -73.49
C ARG A 149 8.28 7.84 -74.75
N ASN A 150 7.79 9.08 -74.77
CA ASN A 150 7.95 10.00 -75.90
C ASN A 150 9.11 10.99 -75.70
N MET A 151 9.91 10.85 -74.63
CA MET A 151 11.17 11.57 -74.50
C MET A 151 12.17 11.03 -75.53
N VAL A 152 12.31 11.74 -76.65
CA VAL A 152 13.35 11.47 -77.65
C VAL A 152 14.71 11.86 -77.06
N LYS A 153 15.39 10.90 -76.41
CA LYS A 153 16.80 11.05 -76.01
C LYS A 153 17.68 10.68 -77.20
N SER A 154 17.95 11.65 -78.07
CA SER A 154 18.86 11.46 -79.20
C SER A 154 20.30 11.69 -78.73
N ARG A 155 21.15 10.66 -78.79
CA ARG A 155 22.60 10.78 -78.50
C ARG A 155 23.32 11.75 -79.46
N TYR A 156 22.67 12.09 -80.58
CA TYR A 156 23.21 12.95 -81.62
C TYR A 156 23.07 14.46 -81.32
N LEU A 157 22.23 14.85 -80.36
CA LEU A 157 21.99 16.26 -79.99
C LEU A 157 22.86 16.75 -78.82
N ASP A 158 23.51 15.83 -78.09
CA ASP A 158 24.24 16.14 -76.85
C ASP A 158 25.77 16.27 -77.06
N THR A 159 26.31 15.75 -78.17
CA THR A 159 27.75 15.73 -78.47
C THR A 159 28.07 16.51 -79.74
N TYR A 160 29.13 17.33 -79.74
CA TYR A 160 29.55 18.12 -80.93
C TYR A 160 29.82 17.26 -82.17
N GLU A 161 30.41 16.07 -81.99
CA GLU A 161 30.61 15.09 -83.07
C GLU A 161 29.29 14.56 -83.64
N GLY A 162 28.22 14.48 -82.84
CA GLY A 162 26.88 14.06 -83.24
C GLY A 162 26.11 15.11 -84.05
N LEU A 163 26.40 16.40 -83.84
CA LEU A 163 25.89 17.52 -84.66
C LEU A 163 26.66 17.68 -85.98
N MET A 164 27.93 17.26 -86.00
CA MET A 164 28.78 17.33 -87.19
C MET A 164 28.66 16.09 -88.08
N THR A 165 28.35 14.94 -87.49
CA THR A 165 27.91 13.73 -88.21
C THR A 165 26.41 13.78 -88.47
N GLU A 166 26.02 14.64 -89.41
CA GLU A 166 24.81 14.44 -90.21
C GLU A 166 25.17 13.63 -91.46
N PRO A 167 25.25 12.28 -91.43
CA PRO A 167 25.05 11.53 -92.64
C PRO A 167 23.56 11.58 -92.93
N CYS A 168 23.20 12.32 -93.97
CA CYS A 168 22.14 11.98 -94.92
C CYS A 168 21.46 10.65 -94.57
N ILE A 169 20.33 10.69 -93.83
CA ILE A 169 19.47 9.53 -93.63
C ILE A 169 18.74 9.25 -94.96
N LYS A 170 19.51 8.70 -95.89
CA LYS A 170 19.08 7.74 -96.89
C LYS A 170 19.29 6.36 -96.25
N ALA A 171 18.46 6.05 -95.25
CA ALA A 171 18.24 4.66 -94.82
C ALA A 171 17.07 4.08 -95.64
N PRO A 172 17.08 2.77 -95.94
CA PRO A 172 16.27 2.20 -97.00
C PRO A 172 14.81 2.08 -96.58
N VAL A 173 13.92 2.64 -97.40
CA VAL A 173 12.50 2.27 -97.42
C VAL A 173 12.44 0.75 -97.59
N PRO A 174 11.69 -0.01 -96.75
CA PRO A 174 11.44 -1.42 -97.03
C PRO A 174 10.93 -1.56 -98.47
N LYS A 175 11.38 -2.61 -99.18
CA LYS A 175 10.95 -3.00 -100.54
C LYS A 175 9.46 -3.44 -100.60
N ALA A 176 8.60 -2.81 -99.80
CA ALA A 176 7.15 -2.95 -99.73
C ALA A 176 6.41 -1.63 -100.03
N LEU A 177 7.10 -0.53 -100.37
CA LEU A 177 6.45 0.78 -100.63
C LEU A 177 7.05 1.55 -101.83
N LYS A 178 7.49 0.83 -102.88
CA LYS A 178 7.80 1.41 -104.20
C LYS A 178 7.19 0.60 -105.37
N GLU A 179 5.98 0.09 -105.15
CA GLU A 179 4.93 -0.02 -106.19
C GLU A 179 3.81 1.03 -105.99
N GLU A 180 3.89 1.86 -104.96
CA GLU A 180 2.88 2.89 -104.68
C GLU A 180 3.50 4.29 -104.69
N LYS A 181 3.40 4.96 -105.84
CA LYS A 181 3.14 6.41 -106.04
C LYS A 181 3.56 6.88 -107.44
N THR A 182 2.83 6.42 -108.46
CA THR A 182 2.39 7.28 -109.57
C THR A 182 0.98 7.76 -109.27
N ARG A 183 0.81 8.66 -108.28
CA ARG A 183 -0.47 9.34 -108.06
C ARG A 183 -0.22 10.80 -107.70
N VAL A 184 0.04 11.57 -108.75
CA VAL A 184 -0.14 13.03 -108.76
C VAL A 184 -1.63 13.30 -108.92
N GLU A 185 -2.17 14.16 -108.07
CA GLU A 185 -3.51 14.70 -108.19
C GLU A 185 -3.65 15.44 -109.52
N GLN A 186 -4.48 14.90 -110.41
CA GLN A 186 -5.09 15.65 -111.49
C GLN A 186 -6.59 15.48 -111.37
N LYS A 187 -7.29 16.62 -111.27
CA LYS A 187 -8.75 16.74 -111.39
C LYS A 187 -9.21 15.90 -112.58
N LYS A 188 -9.96 14.82 -112.34
CA LYS A 188 -10.44 13.94 -113.41
C LYS A 188 -11.75 14.44 -113.99
N THR A 189 -11.62 15.05 -115.16
CA THR A 189 -12.67 15.34 -116.13
C THR A 189 -13.32 14.06 -116.66
N LEU A 190 -14.61 14.18 -116.99
CA LEU A 190 -15.45 13.14 -117.60
C LEU A 190 -14.94 12.70 -118.99
N ARG A 191 -15.41 11.51 -119.40
CA ARG A 191 -15.35 10.85 -120.74
C ARG A 191 -14.13 9.92 -120.91
N PHE A 192 -14.22 8.63 -121.27
CA PHE A 192 -15.09 7.93 -122.23
C PHE A 192 -15.27 6.43 -121.89
N LEU A 193 -16.23 5.79 -122.57
CA LEU A 193 -16.58 4.36 -122.59
C LEU A 193 -15.35 3.43 -122.65
N PHE A 194 -15.17 2.59 -121.64
CA PHE A 194 -14.28 1.42 -121.70
C PHE A 194 -15.11 0.14 -121.79
N LYS A 195 -14.80 -0.66 -122.81
CA LYS A 195 -15.38 -1.99 -123.06
C LYS A 195 -14.99 -2.91 -121.90
N THR A 196 -15.99 -3.42 -121.18
CA THR A 196 -15.78 -4.34 -120.06
C THR A 196 -15.21 -5.66 -120.58
N GLU A 197 -13.95 -5.97 -120.23
CA GLU A 197 -13.37 -7.29 -120.44
C GLU A 197 -13.99 -8.28 -119.43
N LYS A 198 -14.41 -9.46 -119.89
CA LYS A 198 -14.94 -10.51 -119.02
C LYS A 198 -13.81 -11.07 -118.16
N SER A 199 -13.99 -11.06 -116.84
CA SER A 199 -13.03 -11.60 -115.87
C SER A 199 -12.77 -13.10 -116.06
N VAL A 200 -11.53 -13.53 -115.86
CA VAL A 200 -11.06 -14.93 -115.84
C VAL A 200 -11.99 -15.80 -114.99
N PRO A 201 -12.39 -17.01 -115.44
CA PRO A 201 -13.24 -17.90 -114.66
C PRO A 201 -12.55 -18.27 -113.34
N ARG A 202 -13.33 -18.22 -112.25
CA ARG A 202 -12.87 -18.57 -110.91
C ARG A 202 -12.36 -20.03 -110.90
N PRO A 203 -11.32 -20.35 -110.10
CA PRO A 203 -10.99 -21.75 -109.83
C PRO A 203 -12.24 -22.48 -109.33
N GLN A 204 -12.40 -23.75 -109.71
CA GLN A 204 -13.51 -24.57 -109.24
C GLN A 204 -13.50 -24.57 -107.71
N THR A 205 -14.62 -24.14 -107.13
CA THR A 205 -14.84 -24.09 -105.68
C THR A 205 -14.55 -25.47 -105.07
N PRO A 206 -13.80 -25.56 -103.96
CA PRO A 206 -13.63 -26.82 -103.25
C PRO A 206 -15.01 -27.36 -102.87
N VAL A 207 -15.30 -28.60 -103.28
CA VAL A 207 -16.52 -29.32 -102.92
C VAL A 207 -16.46 -29.58 -101.41
N VAL A 208 -17.43 -29.04 -100.69
CA VAL A 208 -17.67 -29.41 -99.29
C VAL A 208 -18.25 -30.82 -99.31
N ASP A 209 -17.70 -31.74 -98.52
CA ASP A 209 -18.22 -33.10 -98.40
C ASP A 209 -19.72 -33.06 -98.11
N GLU A 210 -20.52 -33.74 -98.94
CA GLU A 210 -21.96 -33.86 -98.76
C GLU A 210 -22.22 -34.50 -97.39
N PRO A 211 -22.90 -33.80 -96.44
CA PRO A 211 -23.25 -34.40 -95.18
C PRO A 211 -24.17 -35.62 -95.43
N PRO A 212 -24.06 -36.69 -94.63
CA PRO A 212 -24.81 -37.92 -94.85
C PRO A 212 -26.33 -37.67 -94.90
N GLU A 213 -27.01 -38.36 -95.82
CA GLU A 213 -28.46 -38.21 -96.06
C GLU A 213 -29.25 -38.28 -94.74
N GLY A 214 -29.88 -37.16 -94.38
CA GLY A 214 -30.72 -37.01 -93.18
C GLY A 214 -30.26 -35.93 -92.18
N ASP A 215 -29.00 -35.51 -92.20
CA ASP A 215 -28.54 -34.42 -91.30
C ASP A 215 -29.01 -33.04 -91.75
N GLU A 216 -29.23 -32.81 -93.06
CA GLU A 216 -29.84 -31.58 -93.56
C GLU A 216 -31.28 -31.40 -93.05
N GLU A 217 -32.07 -32.47 -93.00
CA GLU A 217 -33.43 -32.43 -92.46
C GLU A 217 -33.44 -32.15 -90.95
N ARG A 218 -32.44 -32.69 -90.23
CA ARG A 218 -32.24 -32.40 -88.80
C ARG A 218 -31.82 -30.97 -88.58
N GLU A 219 -30.90 -30.43 -89.37
CA GLU A 219 -30.48 -29.03 -89.29
C GLU A 219 -31.62 -28.09 -89.64
N LEU A 220 -32.41 -28.39 -90.67
CA LEU A 220 -33.60 -27.62 -91.04
C LEU A 220 -34.67 -27.67 -89.93
N ALA A 221 -34.89 -28.84 -89.31
CA ALA A 221 -35.78 -28.98 -88.16
C ALA A 221 -35.28 -28.18 -86.95
N VAL A 222 -33.97 -28.21 -86.66
CA VAL A 222 -33.34 -27.42 -85.59
C VAL A 222 -33.45 -25.91 -85.87
N ILE A 223 -33.26 -25.48 -87.11
CA ILE A 223 -33.44 -24.08 -87.53
C ILE A 223 -34.90 -23.67 -87.36
N TYR A 224 -35.85 -24.52 -87.74
CA TYR A 224 -37.28 -24.25 -87.54
C TYR A 224 -37.64 -24.14 -86.06
N LEU A 225 -37.11 -25.05 -85.23
CA LEU A 225 -37.31 -25.04 -83.78
C LEU A 225 -36.66 -23.80 -83.14
N GLN A 226 -35.46 -23.40 -83.60
CA GLN A 226 -34.84 -22.13 -83.19
C GLN A 226 -35.68 -20.91 -83.58
N LYS A 227 -36.25 -20.88 -84.80
CA LYS A 227 -37.13 -19.78 -85.24
C LYS A 227 -38.39 -19.71 -84.37
N LEU A 228 -39.00 -20.84 -84.05
CA LEU A 228 -40.16 -20.91 -83.16
C LEU A 228 -39.82 -20.45 -81.74
N LEU A 229 -38.71 -20.91 -81.16
CA LEU A 229 -38.30 -20.50 -79.80
C LEU A 229 -37.94 -19.01 -79.75
N ARG A 230 -37.26 -18.47 -80.77
CA ARG A 230 -36.99 -17.03 -80.88
C ARG A 230 -38.27 -16.22 -81.02
N GLY A 231 -39.19 -16.65 -81.89
CA GLY A 231 -40.49 -16.00 -82.07
C GLY A 231 -41.34 -16.03 -80.79
N ARG A 232 -41.37 -17.18 -80.09
CA ARG A 232 -42.10 -17.34 -78.82
C ARG A 232 -41.50 -16.52 -77.68
N SER A 233 -40.17 -16.43 -77.62
CA SER A 233 -39.46 -15.56 -76.66
C SER A 233 -39.82 -14.09 -76.86
N ILE A 234 -39.82 -13.60 -78.11
CA ILE A 234 -40.23 -12.23 -78.43
C ILE A 234 -41.71 -12.00 -78.06
N GLN A 235 -42.60 -12.96 -78.35
CA GLN A 235 -44.01 -12.88 -77.97
C GLN A 235 -44.20 -12.84 -76.44
N ASN A 236 -43.48 -13.67 -75.69
CA ASN A 236 -43.53 -13.67 -74.23
C ASN A 236 -42.99 -12.35 -73.65
N GLN A 237 -41.88 -11.84 -74.18
CA GLN A 237 -41.34 -10.53 -73.79
C GLN A 237 -42.34 -9.40 -74.07
N MET A 238 -43.03 -9.44 -75.22
CA MET A 238 -44.09 -8.49 -75.53
C MET A 238 -45.30 -8.66 -74.60
N PHE A 239 -45.69 -9.89 -74.27
CA PHE A 239 -46.80 -10.16 -73.37
C PHE A 239 -46.51 -9.68 -71.95
N GLU A 240 -45.35 -10.00 -71.39
CA GLU A 240 -44.90 -9.48 -70.10
C GLU A 240 -44.79 -7.95 -70.11
N GLY A 241 -44.30 -7.37 -71.22
CA GLY A 241 -44.23 -5.93 -71.39
C GLY A 241 -45.61 -5.27 -71.38
N LYS A 242 -46.60 -5.93 -71.98
CA LYS A 242 -48.01 -5.51 -71.95
C LYS A 242 -48.61 -5.68 -70.56
N GLU A 243 -48.37 -6.79 -69.86
CA GLU A 243 -48.89 -7.03 -68.50
C GLU A 243 -48.34 -6.01 -67.49
N LYS A 244 -47.03 -5.74 -67.50
CA LYS A 244 -46.40 -4.73 -66.63
C LYS A 244 -46.94 -3.32 -66.85
N ARG A 245 -47.46 -3.05 -68.05
CA ARG A 245 -48.03 -1.75 -68.43
C ARG A 245 -49.55 -1.82 -68.58
N LEU A 246 -50.18 -2.88 -68.10
CA LEU A 246 -51.61 -3.12 -68.30
C LEU A 246 -52.43 -2.06 -67.58
N GLU A 247 -52.04 -1.69 -66.36
CA GLU A 247 -52.61 -0.57 -65.60
C GLU A 247 -52.48 0.75 -66.39
N LEU A 248 -51.27 1.09 -66.86
CA LEU A 248 -51.06 2.30 -67.68
C LEU A 248 -51.83 2.27 -69.00
N ILE A 249 -51.94 1.12 -69.66
CA ILE A 249 -52.73 0.95 -70.89
C ILE A 249 -54.22 1.11 -70.59
N GLN A 250 -54.69 0.59 -69.45
CA GLN A 250 -56.06 0.80 -68.97
C GLN A 250 -56.32 2.27 -68.63
N GLU A 251 -55.39 2.94 -67.94
CA GLU A 251 -55.43 4.38 -67.65
C GLU A 251 -55.45 5.21 -68.96
N LEU A 252 -54.63 4.86 -69.95
CA LEU A 252 -54.59 5.56 -71.24
C LEU A 252 -55.82 5.29 -72.11
N ARG A 253 -56.39 4.08 -72.05
CA ARG A 253 -57.63 3.73 -72.75
C ARG A 253 -58.86 4.36 -72.10
N THR A 254 -58.89 4.44 -70.77
CA THR A 254 -59.95 5.11 -70.02
C THR A 254 -59.87 6.63 -70.21
N THR A 255 -58.69 7.23 -70.13
CA THR A 255 -58.55 8.68 -70.42
C THR A 255 -58.95 9.07 -71.85
N HIS A 256 -58.84 8.16 -72.83
CA HIS A 256 -59.11 8.44 -74.24
C HIS A 256 -60.49 7.98 -74.76
N ALA A 257 -61.25 7.17 -73.99
CA ALA A 257 -62.52 6.58 -74.43
C ALA A 257 -63.68 6.59 -73.39
N LEU A 258 -63.57 7.29 -72.27
CA LEU A 258 -64.66 7.35 -71.29
C LEU A 258 -65.70 8.44 -71.63
N GLN A 259 -66.97 8.07 -71.50
CA GLN A 259 -68.07 9.04 -71.44
C GLN A 259 -67.97 9.86 -70.14
N ARG A 260 -68.57 11.06 -70.09
CA ARG A 260 -68.43 11.98 -68.94
C ARG A 260 -68.79 11.33 -67.59
N GLU A 261 -69.79 10.45 -67.58
CA GLU A 261 -70.27 9.76 -66.37
C GLU A 261 -69.24 8.80 -65.78
N GLU A 262 -68.49 8.08 -66.60
CA GLU A 262 -67.47 7.13 -66.12
C GLU A 262 -66.24 7.87 -65.56
N GLN A 263 -65.92 9.06 -66.07
CA GLN A 263 -64.88 9.92 -65.50
C GLN A 263 -65.27 10.45 -64.12
N GLU A 264 -66.55 10.73 -63.90
CA GLU A 264 -67.07 11.15 -62.60
C GLU A 264 -67.03 10.02 -61.58
N LEU A 265 -67.38 8.79 -61.98
CA LEU A 265 -67.24 7.60 -61.14
C LEU A 265 -65.78 7.35 -60.73
N GLN A 266 -64.83 7.44 -61.67
CA GLN A 266 -63.41 7.28 -61.34
C GLN A 266 -62.87 8.40 -60.43
N ARG A 267 -63.37 9.63 -60.59
CA ARG A 267 -63.06 10.75 -59.67
C ARG A 267 -63.64 10.48 -58.28
N ALA A 268 -64.82 9.88 -58.19
CA ALA A 268 -65.41 9.47 -56.92
C ALA A 268 -64.59 8.34 -56.26
N ASP A 269 -64.17 7.33 -57.02
CA ASP A 269 -63.35 6.21 -56.51
C ASP A 269 -61.95 6.67 -56.06
N THR A 270 -61.32 7.57 -56.81
CA THR A 270 -60.03 8.18 -56.41
C THR A 270 -60.18 9.04 -55.17
N GLN A 271 -61.29 9.79 -55.03
CA GLN A 271 -61.58 10.53 -53.81
C GLN A 271 -61.84 9.59 -52.62
N LEU A 272 -62.55 8.48 -52.83
CA LEU A 272 -62.82 7.47 -51.81
C LEU A 272 -61.53 6.79 -51.35
N THR A 273 -60.66 6.37 -52.26
CA THR A 273 -59.38 5.75 -51.92
C THR A 273 -58.46 6.72 -51.16
N LEU A 274 -58.39 7.99 -51.57
CA LEU A 274 -57.65 9.01 -50.83
C LEU A 274 -58.25 9.28 -49.44
N ALA A 275 -59.58 9.27 -49.31
CA ALA A 275 -60.24 9.40 -48.01
C ALA A 275 -59.92 8.22 -47.08
N LEU A 276 -59.94 6.98 -47.61
CA LEU A 276 -59.56 5.78 -46.86
C LEU A 276 -58.08 5.79 -46.46
N GLN A 277 -57.18 6.26 -47.33
CA GLN A 277 -55.76 6.41 -46.99
C GLN A 277 -55.56 7.42 -45.86
N ARG A 278 -56.21 8.59 -45.93
CA ARG A 278 -56.18 9.59 -44.86
C ARG A 278 -56.71 9.04 -43.54
N GLN A 279 -57.78 8.24 -43.57
CA GLN A 279 -58.28 7.58 -42.37
C GLN A 279 -57.25 6.59 -41.80
N ARG A 280 -56.63 5.76 -42.65
CA ARG A 280 -55.57 4.83 -42.21
C ARG A 280 -54.40 5.57 -41.57
N GLU A 281 -53.93 6.67 -42.16
CA GLU A 281 -52.87 7.51 -41.60
C GLU A 281 -53.26 8.12 -40.24
N GLN A 282 -54.52 8.55 -40.09
CA GLN A 282 -55.02 9.03 -38.80
C GLN A 282 -55.07 7.90 -37.76
N HIS A 283 -55.47 6.68 -38.16
CA HIS A 283 -55.48 5.53 -37.28
C HIS A 283 -54.08 5.10 -36.86
N THR A 284 -53.12 5.05 -37.80
CA THR A 284 -51.72 4.70 -37.48
C THR A 284 -51.09 5.76 -36.58
N HIS A 285 -51.36 7.05 -36.81
CA HIS A 285 -50.88 8.11 -35.93
C HIS A 285 -51.45 7.98 -34.50
N LYS A 286 -52.75 7.74 -34.38
CA LYS A 286 -53.40 7.49 -33.07
C LYS A 286 -52.82 6.26 -32.37
N ALA A 287 -52.60 5.17 -33.11
CA ALA A 287 -51.98 3.96 -32.56
C ALA A 287 -50.57 4.25 -32.05
N SER A 288 -49.73 4.94 -32.83
CA SER A 288 -48.36 5.30 -32.41
C SER A 288 -48.33 6.20 -31.17
N LEU A 289 -49.30 7.08 -31.00
CA LEU A 289 -49.42 7.94 -29.82
C LEU A 289 -49.76 7.10 -28.58
N VAL A 290 -50.72 6.18 -28.70
CA VAL A 290 -51.11 5.26 -27.61
C VAL A 290 -49.95 4.34 -27.23
N GLU A 291 -49.25 3.77 -28.21
CA GLU A 291 -48.05 2.96 -27.98
C GLU A 291 -46.95 3.77 -27.28
N GLY A 292 -46.76 5.03 -27.66
CA GLY A 292 -45.84 5.95 -26.99
C GLY A 292 -46.17 6.16 -25.51
N TYR A 293 -47.44 6.38 -25.18
CA TYR A 293 -47.87 6.51 -23.79
C TYR A 293 -47.72 5.20 -22.99
N GLN A 294 -48.06 4.05 -23.60
CA GLN A 294 -47.88 2.75 -22.96
C GLN A 294 -46.41 2.45 -22.69
N ALA A 295 -45.53 2.72 -23.65
CA ALA A 295 -44.08 2.56 -23.48
C ALA A 295 -43.52 3.50 -22.40
N ALA A 296 -44.04 4.72 -22.27
CA ALA A 296 -43.62 5.66 -21.24
C ALA A 296 -44.03 5.18 -19.83
N VAL A 297 -45.26 4.71 -19.66
CA VAL A 297 -45.75 4.18 -18.36
C VAL A 297 -44.99 2.91 -17.97
N ALA A 298 -44.89 1.94 -18.88
CA ALA A 298 -44.13 0.72 -18.65
C ALA A 298 -42.64 1.02 -18.39
N GLY A 299 -42.07 2.00 -19.09
CA GLY A 299 -40.71 2.46 -18.89
C GLY A 299 -40.49 3.03 -17.50
N ALA A 300 -41.43 3.83 -16.97
CA ALA A 300 -41.35 4.38 -15.62
C ALA A 300 -41.32 3.26 -14.56
N GLU A 301 -42.24 2.30 -14.64
CA GLU A 301 -42.29 1.16 -13.72
C GLU A 301 -41.02 0.30 -13.80
N LEU A 302 -40.49 0.07 -15.01
CA LEU A 302 -39.23 -0.66 -15.20
C LEU A 302 -38.04 0.08 -14.58
N VAL A 303 -37.99 1.41 -14.69
CA VAL A 303 -36.94 2.22 -14.07
C VAL A 303 -37.01 2.13 -12.56
N ASP A 304 -38.20 2.26 -11.97
CA ASP A 304 -38.38 2.16 -10.52
C ASP A 304 -38.01 0.77 -9.99
N MET A 305 -38.39 -0.30 -10.70
CA MET A 305 -38.00 -1.66 -10.34
C MET A 305 -36.49 -1.88 -10.44
N LEU A 306 -35.85 -1.41 -11.51
CA LEU A 306 -34.40 -1.55 -11.69
C LEU A 306 -33.61 -0.72 -10.67
N ASP A 307 -34.09 0.48 -10.35
CA ASP A 307 -33.48 1.32 -9.31
C ASP A 307 -33.59 0.64 -7.93
N PHE A 308 -34.77 0.09 -7.59
CA PHE A 308 -34.95 -0.70 -6.37
C PHE A 308 -33.99 -1.89 -6.29
N LEU A 309 -33.94 -2.70 -7.35
CA LEU A 309 -33.03 -3.86 -7.40
C LEU A 309 -31.56 -3.45 -7.31
N SER A 310 -31.19 -2.32 -7.92
CA SER A 310 -29.83 -1.79 -7.83
C SER A 310 -29.45 -1.38 -6.41
N LYS A 311 -30.38 -0.73 -5.68
CA LYS A 311 -30.21 -0.34 -4.28
C LYS A 311 -30.11 -1.55 -3.36
N GLU A 312 -30.97 -2.55 -3.53
CA GLU A 312 -30.91 -3.79 -2.75
C GLU A 312 -29.61 -4.58 -3.01
N LEU A 313 -29.13 -4.58 -4.26
CA LEU A 313 -27.84 -5.20 -4.58
C LEU A 313 -26.69 -4.50 -3.84
N ILE A 314 -26.63 -3.16 -3.88
CA ILE A 314 -25.60 -2.37 -3.18
C ILE A 314 -25.70 -2.63 -1.67
N ARG A 315 -26.91 -2.57 -1.11
CA ARG A 315 -27.16 -2.86 0.31
C ARG A 315 -26.63 -4.25 0.70
N LEU A 316 -26.92 -5.30 -0.09
CA LEU A 316 -26.44 -6.65 0.18
C LEU A 316 -24.90 -6.77 0.10
N GLN A 317 -24.26 -6.02 -0.80
CA GLN A 317 -22.80 -5.96 -0.87
C GLN A 317 -22.20 -5.27 0.36
N GLU A 318 -22.82 -4.18 0.82
CA GLU A 318 -22.42 -3.47 2.02
C GLU A 318 -22.61 -4.32 3.28
N GLU A 319 -23.73 -5.04 3.41
CA GLU A 319 -23.98 -5.98 4.52
C GLU A 319 -22.90 -7.06 4.59
N ARG A 320 -22.52 -7.66 3.46
CA ARG A 320 -21.42 -8.64 3.40
C ARG A 320 -20.07 -8.04 3.80
N ARG A 321 -19.80 -6.80 3.37
CA ARG A 321 -18.57 -6.08 3.71
C ARG A 321 -18.50 -5.75 5.21
N ILE A 322 -19.60 -5.27 5.78
CA ILE A 322 -19.72 -5.00 7.21
C ILE A 322 -19.54 -6.30 8.00
N HIS A 323 -20.19 -7.40 7.57
CA HIS A 323 -20.04 -8.70 8.22
C HIS A 323 -18.57 -9.18 8.23
N ALA A 324 -17.86 -9.04 7.11
CA ALA A 324 -16.43 -9.34 7.06
C ALA A 324 -15.61 -8.49 8.06
N PHE A 325 -15.91 -7.20 8.19
CA PHE A 325 -15.27 -6.35 9.19
C PHE A 325 -15.61 -6.76 10.63
N THR A 326 -16.84 -7.16 10.91
CA THR A 326 -17.22 -7.65 12.25
C THR A 326 -16.44 -8.89 12.64
N LEU A 327 -16.27 -9.85 11.71
CA LEU A 327 -15.49 -11.07 11.96
C LEU A 327 -14.00 -10.78 12.21
N LEU A 328 -13.41 -9.84 11.47
CA LEU A 328 -12.03 -9.41 11.70
C LEU A 328 -11.89 -8.71 13.07
N ALA A 329 -12.80 -7.80 13.40
CA ALA A 329 -12.79 -7.10 14.67
C ALA A 329 -12.99 -8.05 15.87
N GLU A 330 -13.86 -9.05 15.74
CA GLU A 330 -14.03 -10.10 16.74
C GLU A 330 -12.76 -10.94 16.92
N ARG A 331 -12.09 -11.31 15.83
CA ARG A 331 -10.81 -12.01 15.89
C ARG A 331 -9.76 -11.17 16.61
N ASP A 332 -9.63 -9.90 16.26
CA ASP A 332 -8.67 -8.98 16.89
C ASP A 332 -8.98 -8.73 18.36
N ARG A 333 -10.27 -8.70 18.72
CA ARG A 333 -10.71 -8.63 20.12
C ARG A 333 -10.30 -9.88 20.88
N ARG A 334 -10.60 -11.08 20.36
CA ARG A 334 -10.20 -12.36 21.00
C ARG A 334 -8.69 -12.47 21.16
N LEU A 335 -7.93 -12.00 20.18
CA LEU A 335 -6.47 -12.01 20.22
C LEU A 335 -5.94 -11.08 21.32
N ARG A 336 -6.48 -9.86 21.41
CA ARG A 336 -6.16 -8.93 22.52
C ARG A 336 -6.58 -9.47 23.88
N GLU A 337 -7.77 -10.04 24.00
CA GLU A 337 -8.24 -10.66 25.25
C GLU A 337 -7.33 -11.83 25.66
N ALA A 338 -6.86 -12.64 24.72
CA ALA A 338 -5.90 -13.71 24.98
C ALA A 338 -4.54 -13.16 25.44
N GLU A 339 -3.99 -12.16 24.76
CA GLU A 339 -2.74 -11.50 25.15
C GLU A 339 -2.84 -10.85 26.54
N GLU A 340 -3.92 -10.10 26.79
CA GLU A 340 -4.18 -9.50 28.10
C GLU A 340 -4.36 -10.57 29.18
N SER A 341 -5.07 -11.65 28.89
CA SER A 341 -5.22 -12.76 29.84
C SER A 341 -3.87 -13.39 30.18
N GLY A 342 -2.97 -13.54 29.20
CA GLY A 342 -1.60 -14.02 29.41
C GLY A 342 -0.79 -13.05 30.28
N ARG A 343 -0.90 -11.73 30.03
CA ARG A 343 -0.25 -10.71 30.87
C ARG A 343 -0.80 -10.69 32.30
N ARG A 344 -2.12 -10.78 32.48
CA ARG A 344 -2.77 -10.85 33.81
C ARG A 344 -2.32 -12.08 34.58
N GLN A 345 -2.20 -13.24 33.93
CA GLN A 345 -1.68 -14.44 34.58
C GLN A 345 -0.23 -14.27 35.05
N MET A 346 0.62 -13.63 34.24
CA MET A 346 2.01 -13.35 34.61
C MET A 346 2.10 -12.34 35.77
N GLU A 347 1.29 -11.27 35.73
CA GLU A 347 1.21 -10.30 36.83
C GLU A 347 0.66 -10.91 38.12
N GLU A 348 -0.36 -11.76 38.04
CA GLU A 348 -0.89 -12.47 39.21
C GLU A 348 0.13 -13.41 39.81
N ARG A 349 0.89 -14.15 38.99
CA ARG A 349 1.99 -15.00 39.49
C ARG A 349 3.03 -14.16 40.20
N ARG A 350 3.45 -13.05 39.60
CA ARG A 350 4.41 -12.13 40.21
C ARG A 350 3.90 -11.55 41.53
N ARG A 351 2.62 -11.16 41.61
CA ARG A 351 2.02 -10.70 42.87
C ARG A 351 2.01 -11.78 43.94
N ARG A 352 1.73 -13.05 43.58
CA ARG A 352 1.80 -14.17 44.53
C ARG A 352 3.21 -14.39 45.04
N GLU A 353 4.20 -14.33 44.15
CA GLU A 353 5.62 -14.40 44.53
C GLU A 353 6.01 -13.24 45.45
N GLU A 354 5.60 -12.01 45.13
CA GLU A 354 5.83 -10.82 45.96
C GLU A 354 5.13 -10.92 47.33
N ASP A 355 3.90 -11.43 47.39
CA ASP A 355 3.16 -11.67 48.63
C ASP A 355 3.83 -12.75 49.50
N GLU A 356 4.37 -13.81 48.89
CA GLU A 356 5.14 -14.84 49.59
C GLU A 356 6.45 -14.29 50.16
N ILE A 357 7.18 -13.49 49.37
CA ILE A 357 8.39 -12.79 49.84
C ILE A 357 8.03 -11.85 51.00
N PHE A 358 6.96 -11.07 50.88
CA PHE A 358 6.51 -10.17 51.93
C PHE A 358 6.16 -10.92 53.22
N LYS A 359 5.46 -12.05 53.13
CA LYS A 359 5.17 -12.91 54.29
C LYS A 359 6.45 -13.43 54.94
N GLN A 360 7.45 -13.85 54.17
CA GLN A 360 8.73 -14.29 54.70
C GLN A 360 9.47 -13.15 55.42
N VAL A 361 9.52 -11.96 54.81
CA VAL A 361 10.14 -10.78 55.43
C VAL A 361 9.43 -10.41 56.74
N MET A 362 8.10 -10.41 56.76
CA MET A 362 7.32 -10.17 57.97
C MET A 362 7.58 -11.23 59.05
N ARG A 363 7.71 -12.49 58.67
CA ARG A 363 8.08 -13.57 59.61
C ARG A 363 9.45 -13.32 60.22
N VAL A 364 10.46 -12.96 59.42
CA VAL A 364 11.79 -12.60 59.93
C VAL A 364 11.74 -11.36 60.84
N HIS A 365 10.88 -10.38 60.53
CA HIS A 365 10.71 -9.19 61.38
C HIS A 365 10.04 -9.56 62.72
N GLN A 366 9.08 -10.48 62.72
CA GLN A 366 8.49 -11.01 63.95
C GLN A 366 9.53 -11.79 64.75
N GLU A 367 10.24 -12.72 64.11
CA GLU A 367 11.32 -13.50 64.76
C GLU A 367 12.41 -12.59 65.35
N THR A 368 12.78 -11.50 64.68
CA THR A 368 13.77 -10.54 65.21
C THR A 368 13.22 -9.69 66.37
N VAL A 369 11.94 -9.30 66.32
CA VAL A 369 11.27 -8.65 67.45
C VAL A 369 11.18 -9.61 68.64
N ASP A 370 10.83 -10.87 68.41
CA ASP A 370 10.73 -11.89 69.45
C ASP A 370 12.09 -12.16 70.11
N LEU A 371 13.16 -12.33 69.32
CA LEU A 371 14.53 -12.45 69.83
C LEU A 371 14.97 -11.24 70.67
N TYR A 372 14.66 -10.02 70.20
CA TYR A 372 14.98 -8.81 70.96
C TYR A 372 14.22 -8.75 72.29
N LEU A 373 12.95 -9.14 72.30
CA LEU A 373 12.15 -9.21 73.51
C LEU A 373 12.65 -10.32 74.45
N GLU A 374 13.02 -11.48 73.91
CA GLU A 374 13.64 -12.57 74.67
C GLU A 374 14.93 -12.11 75.34
N ASP A 375 15.82 -11.42 74.63
CA ASP A 375 17.08 -10.89 75.19
C ASP A 375 16.83 -9.89 76.33
N ILE A 376 15.85 -8.98 76.18
CA ILE A 376 15.48 -8.06 77.26
C ILE A 376 14.92 -8.83 78.45
N ILE A 377 14.00 -9.76 78.20
CA ILE A 377 13.35 -10.54 79.26
C ILE A 377 14.41 -11.33 80.02
N LEU A 378 15.26 -12.10 79.33
CA LEU A 378 16.35 -12.86 79.92
C LEU A 378 17.33 -11.96 80.67
N GLY A 379 17.73 -10.83 80.08
CA GLY A 379 18.61 -9.87 80.73
C GLY A 379 18.02 -9.29 82.02
N THR A 380 16.71 -8.99 82.05
CA THR A 380 16.04 -8.55 83.29
C THR A 380 15.84 -9.70 84.29
N LEU A 381 15.59 -10.91 83.82
CA LEU A 381 15.47 -12.12 84.65
C LEU A 381 16.78 -12.41 85.36
N ASP A 382 17.91 -12.37 84.65
CA ASP A 382 19.24 -12.59 85.22
C ASP A 382 19.58 -11.51 86.25
N GLN A 383 19.31 -10.23 85.94
CA GLN A 383 19.55 -9.13 86.89
C GLN A 383 18.70 -9.27 88.15
N THR A 384 17.42 -9.66 88.03
CA THR A 384 16.53 -9.83 89.17
C THR A 384 16.89 -11.08 89.99
N ALA A 385 17.25 -12.18 89.33
CA ALA A 385 17.76 -13.39 89.97
C ALA A 385 19.06 -13.11 90.73
N ASP A 386 20.01 -12.40 90.14
CA ASP A 386 21.26 -11.99 90.80
C ASP A 386 20.99 -11.09 92.02
N GLN A 387 20.05 -10.15 91.90
CA GLN A 387 19.66 -9.30 93.03
C GLN A 387 19.04 -10.11 94.16
N GLN A 388 18.13 -11.05 93.85
CA GLN A 388 17.53 -11.94 94.84
C GLN A 388 18.59 -12.82 95.50
N ALA A 389 19.46 -13.47 94.72
CA ALA A 389 20.54 -14.29 95.23
C ALA A 389 21.47 -13.50 96.16
N ARG A 390 21.83 -12.26 95.79
CA ARG A 390 22.64 -11.37 96.66
C ARG A 390 21.92 -10.98 97.94
N GLN A 391 20.61 -10.74 97.89
CA GLN A 391 19.82 -10.45 99.09
C GLN A 391 19.78 -11.66 100.03
N GLU A 392 19.55 -12.86 99.51
CA GLU A 392 19.58 -14.10 100.29
C GLU A 392 20.98 -14.37 100.88
N ILE A 393 22.05 -14.22 100.09
CA ILE A 393 23.43 -14.36 100.59
C ILE A 393 23.70 -13.34 101.71
N ARG A 394 23.22 -12.09 101.60
CA ARG A 394 23.37 -11.09 102.66
C ARG A 394 22.61 -11.46 103.92
N ARG A 395 21.37 -11.94 103.80
CA ARG A 395 20.59 -12.43 104.95
C ARG A 395 21.32 -13.57 105.66
N VAL A 396 21.77 -14.57 104.90
CA VAL A 396 22.54 -15.70 105.47
C VAL A 396 23.85 -15.20 106.09
N ALA A 397 24.54 -14.23 105.48
CA ALA A 397 25.77 -13.66 106.03
C ALA A 397 25.50 -12.89 107.33
N GLU A 398 24.41 -12.12 107.42
CA GLU A 398 23.98 -11.43 108.64
C GLU A 398 23.63 -12.44 109.74
N GLU A 399 22.91 -13.52 109.42
CA GLU A 399 22.61 -14.61 110.36
C GLU A 399 23.89 -15.28 110.89
N VAL A 400 24.81 -15.65 110.00
CA VAL A 400 26.11 -16.24 110.38
C VAL A 400 26.94 -15.26 111.21
N ASN A 401 26.95 -13.97 110.84
CA ASN A 401 27.67 -12.94 111.58
C ASN A 401 27.07 -12.72 112.98
N ASN A 402 25.75 -12.77 113.12
CA ASN A 402 25.06 -12.70 114.40
C ASN A 402 25.38 -13.92 115.27
N ILE A 403 25.41 -15.11 114.68
CA ILE A 403 25.87 -16.33 115.38
C ILE A 403 27.33 -16.17 115.82
N ALA A 404 28.20 -15.64 114.94
CA ALA A 404 29.60 -15.41 115.26
C ALA A 404 29.78 -14.39 116.40
N TYR A 405 29.05 -13.28 116.40
CA TYR A 405 29.06 -12.30 117.48
C TYR A 405 28.49 -12.85 118.79
N ALA A 406 27.38 -13.60 118.76
CA ALA A 406 26.83 -14.27 119.93
C ALA A 406 27.80 -15.32 120.50
N MET A 407 28.51 -16.05 119.62
CA MET A 407 29.59 -16.95 120.00
C MET A 407 30.82 -16.22 120.53
N GLU A 408 31.04 -14.93 120.19
CA GLU A 408 32.17 -14.11 120.64
C GLU A 408 31.90 -13.44 121.99
N GLU A 409 30.70 -12.93 122.20
CA GLU A 409 30.27 -12.31 123.46
C GLU A 409 30.23 -13.31 124.62
N THR A 410 30.03 -14.59 124.33
CA THR A 410 29.96 -15.67 125.35
C THR A 410 31.32 -16.29 125.69
N ARG A 411 32.44 -15.77 125.16
CA ARG A 411 33.76 -16.43 125.24
C ARG A 411 34.52 -16.22 126.55
N SER A 412 35.27 -17.25 126.93
CA SER A 412 36.35 -17.22 127.92
C SER A 412 37.72 -17.41 127.24
N SER A 413 38.81 -16.93 127.87
CA SER A 413 40.18 -17.01 127.31
C SER A 413 40.61 -18.41 126.87
N LEU A 414 40.09 -19.46 127.51
CA LEU A 414 40.41 -20.86 127.23
C LEU A 414 39.83 -21.33 125.88
N GLN A 415 38.61 -20.89 125.54
CA GLN A 415 37.95 -21.25 124.28
C GLN A 415 38.58 -20.55 123.07
N SER A 416 39.16 -19.36 123.27
CA SER A 416 39.92 -18.67 122.22
C SER A 416 41.19 -19.45 121.84
N GLU A 417 41.89 -20.06 122.81
CA GLU A 417 43.07 -20.90 122.55
C GLU A 417 42.71 -22.20 121.83
N GLU A 418 41.58 -22.83 122.20
CA GLU A 418 41.07 -24.03 121.54
C GLU A 418 40.68 -23.76 120.08
N ILE A 419 39.98 -22.66 119.81
CA ILE A 419 39.64 -22.23 118.45
C ILE A 419 40.89 -21.91 117.62
N VAL A 420 41.93 -21.30 118.21
CA VAL A 420 43.20 -21.07 117.51
C VAL A 420 43.88 -22.40 117.17
N ALA A 421 43.87 -23.38 118.07
CA ALA A 421 44.40 -24.71 117.79
C ALA A 421 43.61 -25.41 116.67
N GLU A 422 42.27 -25.31 116.67
CA GLU A 422 41.43 -25.82 115.59
C GLU A 422 41.66 -25.08 114.27
N LEU A 423 41.83 -23.76 114.26
CA LEU A 423 42.17 -22.97 113.07
C LEU A 423 43.53 -23.37 112.49
N VAL A 424 44.51 -23.59 113.36
CA VAL A 424 45.83 -24.07 112.94
C VAL A 424 45.72 -25.47 112.30
N TYR A 425 44.98 -26.38 112.94
CA TYR A 425 44.87 -27.76 112.49
C TYR A 425 43.97 -27.94 111.25
N SER A 426 42.84 -27.24 111.19
CA SER A 426 41.83 -27.41 110.13
C SER A 426 42.00 -26.46 108.94
N PHE A 427 42.54 -25.26 109.14
CA PHE A 427 42.71 -24.28 108.05
C PHE A 427 44.16 -24.07 107.65
N LEU A 428 45.06 -23.73 108.59
CA LEU A 428 46.42 -23.34 108.23
C LEU A 428 47.26 -24.53 107.70
N ILE A 429 47.24 -25.67 108.38
CA ILE A 429 47.99 -26.86 107.94
C ILE A 429 47.47 -27.36 106.57
N PRO A 430 46.16 -27.56 106.35
CA PRO A 430 45.66 -28.01 105.06
C PRO A 430 45.85 -27.00 103.94
N GLU A 431 45.79 -25.70 104.20
CA GLU A 431 45.97 -24.70 103.14
C GLU A 431 47.42 -24.55 102.71
N VAL A 432 48.37 -24.66 103.66
CA VAL A 432 49.80 -24.78 103.34
C VAL A 432 50.06 -26.08 102.56
N GLN A 433 49.38 -27.18 102.89
CA GLN A 433 49.46 -28.41 102.08
C GLN A 433 48.88 -28.24 100.68
N LYS A 434 47.73 -27.55 100.51
CA LYS A 434 47.17 -27.25 99.19
C LYS A 434 48.08 -26.35 98.37
N ILE A 435 48.72 -25.35 98.99
CA ILE A 435 49.71 -24.49 98.33
C ILE A 435 50.90 -25.33 97.86
N ASN A 436 51.44 -26.19 98.74
CA ASN A 436 52.52 -27.11 98.36
C ASN A 436 52.13 -28.07 97.24
N VAL A 437 50.90 -28.59 97.24
CA VAL A 437 50.39 -29.44 96.14
C VAL A 437 50.25 -28.64 94.85
N ARG A 438 49.69 -27.42 94.89
CA ARG A 438 49.61 -26.53 93.73
C ARG A 438 50.99 -26.20 93.18
N ASP A 439 51.98 -25.97 94.04
CA ASP A 439 53.36 -25.68 93.62
C ASP A 439 54.07 -26.92 93.07
N ARG A 440 53.84 -28.12 93.61
CA ARG A 440 54.30 -29.39 93.01
C ARG A 440 53.68 -29.62 91.64
N VAL A 441 52.39 -29.36 91.48
CA VAL A 441 51.70 -29.44 90.17
C VAL A 441 52.29 -28.42 89.22
N ARG A 442 52.51 -27.17 89.64
CA ARG A 442 53.18 -26.15 88.83
C ARG A 442 54.60 -26.55 88.43
N GLN A 443 55.39 -27.15 89.33
CA GLN A 443 56.74 -27.63 89.02
C GLN A 443 56.73 -28.82 88.05
N SER A 444 55.77 -29.74 88.19
CA SER A 444 55.56 -30.83 87.23
C SER A 444 55.14 -30.29 85.86
N GLN A 445 54.19 -29.36 85.83
CA GLN A 445 53.77 -28.66 84.61
C GLN A 445 54.92 -27.88 83.99
N ARG A 446 55.81 -27.26 84.77
CA ARG A 446 57.03 -26.59 84.27
C ARG A 446 57.95 -27.52 83.51
N ARG A 447 58.12 -28.78 83.92
CA ARG A 447 58.91 -29.78 83.15
C ARG A 447 58.26 -30.10 81.80
N HIS A 448 56.95 -30.30 81.80
CA HIS A 448 56.19 -30.55 80.56
C HIS A 448 56.19 -29.30 79.65
N LEU A 449 56.10 -28.09 80.22
CA LEU A 449 56.23 -26.84 79.50
C LEU A 449 57.63 -26.63 78.95
N GLN A 450 58.69 -26.95 79.70
CA GLN A 450 60.08 -26.88 79.23
C GLN A 450 60.34 -27.89 78.11
N ALA A 451 59.82 -29.11 78.21
CA ALA A 451 59.88 -30.10 77.14
C ALA A 451 59.09 -29.63 75.90
N ALA A 452 57.89 -29.08 76.07
CA ALA A 452 57.13 -28.47 74.98
C ALA A 452 57.90 -27.29 74.36
N HIS A 453 58.56 -26.46 75.17
CA HIS A 453 59.38 -25.35 74.71
C HIS A 453 60.64 -25.82 73.96
N GLN A 454 61.28 -26.92 74.40
CA GLN A 454 62.38 -27.58 73.67
C GLN A 454 61.92 -28.24 72.38
N ILE A 455 60.70 -28.75 72.29
CA ILE A 455 60.14 -29.31 71.05
C ILE A 455 59.76 -28.19 70.07
N ILE A 456 59.19 -27.09 70.56
CA ILE A 456 58.76 -25.95 69.74
C ILE A 456 59.97 -25.11 69.29
N HIS A 457 60.99 -24.93 70.13
CA HIS A 457 62.15 -24.07 69.86
C HIS A 457 63.49 -24.82 69.64
N GLY A 458 63.56 -26.14 69.86
CA GLY A 458 64.80 -26.93 69.67
C GLY A 458 65.14 -27.26 68.22
N GLY A 459 64.31 -26.84 67.26
CA GLY A 459 64.67 -26.78 65.83
C GLY A 459 65.31 -25.45 65.42
N GLU A 460 65.29 -24.44 66.29
CA GLU A 460 65.81 -23.09 66.03
C GLU A 460 66.94 -22.76 67.00
N GLU A 461 68.08 -23.43 66.86
CA GLU A 461 69.36 -22.88 67.33
C GLU A 461 70.18 -22.38 66.14
N SER A 462 69.89 -21.16 65.69
CA SER A 462 70.95 -20.15 65.55
C SER A 462 70.35 -18.74 65.59
N SER A 463 70.87 -17.94 66.51
CA SER A 463 70.64 -16.51 66.73
C SER A 463 69.39 -16.11 67.55
N VAL A 464 69.59 -15.94 68.86
CA VAL A 464 69.71 -14.64 69.55
C VAL A 464 69.29 -14.79 71.01
N ALA A 465 70.22 -14.47 71.93
CA ALA A 465 69.95 -14.23 73.35
C ALA A 465 69.61 -12.72 73.58
N PRO A 466 68.95 -12.35 74.70
CA PRO A 466 67.99 -11.23 74.87
C PRO A 466 68.66 -9.89 75.29
N PRO A 467 68.01 -8.68 75.42
CA PRO A 467 66.84 -8.34 76.30
C PRO A 467 65.97 -7.11 75.83
N PRO A 468 65.26 -6.34 76.69
CA PRO A 468 63.98 -6.61 77.39
C PRO A 468 62.84 -5.60 77.04
N GLY A 469 61.58 -5.95 77.32
CA GLY A 469 60.50 -4.99 77.61
C GLY A 469 59.27 -4.95 76.68
N SER A 470 58.14 -5.42 77.23
CA SER A 470 56.75 -4.93 76.97
C SER A 470 56.07 -5.37 75.64
N PRO A 471 54.73 -5.28 75.51
CA PRO A 471 53.86 -6.45 75.38
C PRO A 471 53.20 -6.55 74.00
N GLY A 472 53.29 -7.71 73.36
CA GLY A 472 52.63 -7.87 72.06
C GLY A 472 52.97 -9.17 71.35
N ALA A 473 53.03 -10.30 72.05
CA ALA A 473 53.07 -11.59 71.39
C ALA A 473 51.62 -11.97 71.01
N GLN A 474 51.31 -11.80 69.72
CA GLN A 474 50.06 -12.21 69.11
C GLN A 474 49.82 -13.70 69.39
N ARG A 475 48.67 -13.99 69.99
CA ARG A 475 48.11 -15.33 70.16
C ARG A 475 47.90 -15.93 68.76
N PRO A 476 48.19 -17.22 68.52
CA PRO A 476 47.80 -17.84 67.26
C PRO A 476 46.26 -17.71 67.09
N PRO A 477 45.79 -17.40 65.87
CA PRO A 477 44.37 -17.10 65.63
C PRO A 477 43.49 -18.28 66.05
N SER A 478 42.34 -17.96 66.63
CA SER A 478 41.40 -18.97 67.11
C SER A 478 40.86 -19.79 65.92
N PRO A 479 40.38 -21.04 66.12
CA PRO A 479 39.78 -21.83 65.05
C PRO A 479 38.63 -21.12 64.32
N SER A 480 37.93 -20.24 65.03
CA SER A 480 36.91 -19.31 64.51
C SER A 480 37.49 -18.34 63.48
N ASP A 481 38.62 -17.70 63.78
CA ASP A 481 39.25 -16.74 62.87
C ASP A 481 39.79 -17.42 61.61
N ARG A 482 40.25 -18.67 61.74
CA ARG A 482 40.69 -19.50 60.60
C ARG A 482 39.52 -19.90 59.69
N ALA A 483 38.37 -20.28 60.27
CA ALA A 483 37.15 -20.57 59.53
C ALA A 483 36.58 -19.30 58.86
N SER A 484 36.65 -18.16 59.54
CA SER A 484 36.25 -16.86 58.99
C SER A 484 37.11 -16.47 57.78
N SER A 485 38.43 -16.68 57.90
CA SER A 485 39.40 -16.40 56.84
C SER A 485 39.21 -17.32 55.64
N GLN A 486 38.96 -18.62 55.88
CA GLN A 486 38.66 -19.59 54.83
C GLN A 486 37.33 -19.28 54.12
N LEU A 487 36.29 -18.89 54.85
CA LEU A 487 35.02 -18.46 54.25
C LEU A 487 35.17 -17.19 53.43
N LEU A 488 36.01 -16.25 53.86
CA LEU A 488 36.32 -15.04 53.09
C LEU A 488 37.12 -15.36 51.82
N GLU A 489 38.03 -16.33 51.87
CA GLU A 489 38.82 -16.80 50.74
C GLU A 489 37.95 -17.60 49.74
N GLU A 490 37.01 -18.42 50.24
CA GLU A 490 35.99 -19.10 49.43
C GLU A 490 35.00 -18.11 48.80
N MET A 491 34.58 -17.07 49.53
CA MET A 491 33.73 -16.01 49.00
C MET A 491 34.44 -15.20 47.90
N LEU A 492 35.72 -14.87 48.09
CA LEU A 492 36.52 -14.13 47.11
C LEU A 492 36.74 -14.96 45.83
N THR A 493 37.08 -16.24 45.96
CA THR A 493 37.22 -17.16 44.82
C THR A 493 35.88 -17.39 44.09
N HIS A 494 34.76 -17.42 44.81
CA HIS A 494 33.43 -17.54 44.20
C HIS A 494 32.97 -16.26 43.48
N VAL A 495 33.39 -15.09 43.98
CA VAL A 495 33.16 -13.79 43.32
C VAL A 495 34.03 -13.65 42.07
N GLU A 496 35.30 -14.06 42.12
CA GLU A 496 36.20 -14.10 40.95
C GLU A 496 35.65 -15.04 39.86
N GLN A 497 35.21 -16.26 40.22
CA GLN A 497 34.58 -17.18 39.26
C GLN A 497 33.28 -16.65 38.66
N LYS A 498 32.47 -15.89 39.43
CA LYS A 498 31.25 -15.24 38.90
C LYS A 498 31.56 -14.06 37.98
N LEU A 499 32.62 -13.29 38.24
CA LEU A 499 33.05 -12.19 37.38
C LEU A 499 33.67 -12.73 36.07
N GLU A 500 34.45 -13.80 36.12
CA GLU A 500 34.95 -14.49 34.91
C GLU A 500 33.83 -15.14 34.10
N GLY A 501 32.82 -15.72 34.76
CA GLY A 501 31.62 -16.29 34.11
C GLY A 501 30.68 -15.24 33.51
N ALA A 502 30.60 -14.04 34.11
CA ALA A 502 29.86 -12.91 33.56
C ALA A 502 30.56 -12.32 32.33
N GLY A 503 31.90 -12.22 32.35
CA GLY A 503 32.71 -11.80 31.21
C GLY A 503 32.54 -12.72 29.99
N ARG A 504 32.58 -14.05 30.17
CA ARG A 504 32.33 -15.01 29.07
C ARG A 504 30.90 -14.93 28.51
N ARG A 505 29.90 -14.62 29.34
CA ARG A 505 28.50 -14.44 28.88
C ARG A 505 28.28 -13.13 28.13
N GLU A 506 29.05 -12.09 28.43
CA GLU A 506 29.04 -10.84 27.65
C GLU A 506 29.83 -10.98 26.33
N GLU A 507 30.88 -11.78 26.31
CA GLU A 507 31.65 -12.10 25.10
C GLU A 507 30.85 -13.01 24.14
N GLU A 508 30.16 -14.06 24.64
CA GLU A 508 29.19 -14.84 23.84
C GLU A 508 27.99 -14.01 23.34
N ARG A 509 27.55 -12.98 24.09
CA ARG A 509 26.50 -12.06 23.63
C ARG A 509 26.99 -11.11 22.53
N ARG A 510 28.26 -10.72 22.54
CA ARG A 510 28.87 -9.93 21.46
C ARG A 510 29.07 -10.76 20.20
N GLU A 511 29.51 -12.01 20.31
CA GLU A 511 29.67 -12.90 19.14
C GLU A 511 28.32 -13.33 18.50
N ARG A 512 27.25 -13.49 19.28
CA ARG A 512 25.90 -13.77 18.76
C ARG A 512 25.21 -12.54 18.13
N SER A 513 25.71 -11.33 18.37
CA SER A 513 25.18 -10.11 17.73
C SER A 513 25.71 -9.86 16.32
N THR A 514 26.74 -10.61 15.89
CA THR A 514 27.43 -10.43 14.59
C THR A 514 27.15 -11.55 13.59
N THR A 515 26.17 -12.42 13.85
CA THR A 515 25.75 -13.49 12.92
C THR A 515 24.24 -13.48 12.70
N LEU A 516 23.79 -12.77 11.66
CA LEU A 516 22.44 -12.90 11.11
C LEU A 516 22.35 -14.21 10.31
N PRO A 517 21.45 -15.15 10.63
CA PRO A 517 21.13 -16.26 9.75
C PRO A 517 19.95 -15.88 8.86
N LEU A 518 20.22 -15.77 7.55
CA LEU A 518 19.21 -15.96 6.52
C LEU A 518 18.82 -17.44 6.50
N HIS A 519 17.58 -17.78 6.85
CA HIS A 519 16.99 -19.06 6.43
C HIS A 519 15.49 -18.95 6.10
N SER A 520 15.25 -19.05 4.79
CA SER A 520 14.30 -19.98 4.15
C SER A 520 12.89 -20.10 4.72
N LEU A 521 11.94 -19.42 4.07
CA LEU A 521 10.56 -19.88 3.96
C LEU A 521 10.46 -20.98 2.91
N GLY A 522 10.02 -22.15 3.33
CA GLY A 522 9.65 -23.26 2.45
C GLY A 522 8.19 -23.17 1.99
N SER A 523 8.01 -23.30 0.68
CA SER A 523 6.97 -24.07 -0.02
C SER A 523 5.49 -23.72 0.20
N SER A 524 4.80 -23.35 -0.89
CA SER A 524 3.71 -24.18 -1.47
C SER A 524 2.89 -23.45 -2.56
N LYS A 525 2.97 -24.02 -3.78
CA LYS A 525 1.86 -24.31 -4.74
C LYS A 525 1.50 -23.35 -5.90
N TYR A 526 1.70 -23.93 -7.10
CA TYR A 526 0.89 -23.94 -8.34
C TYR A 526 1.04 -22.85 -9.43
N CYS A 527 1.72 -23.32 -10.50
CA CYS A 527 1.33 -23.39 -11.93
C CYS A 527 1.72 -22.28 -12.96
N PRO A 528 2.16 -22.68 -14.17
CA PRO A 528 2.79 -21.81 -15.18
C PRO A 528 1.90 -21.55 -16.41
N CYS A 529 2.17 -20.46 -17.15
CA CYS A 529 1.94 -20.27 -18.60
C CYS A 529 2.60 -18.93 -18.99
N SER A 530 3.77 -18.93 -19.63
CA SER A 530 3.99 -18.87 -21.08
C SER A 530 4.01 -17.45 -21.69
N VAL A 531 5.23 -17.05 -22.06
CA VAL A 531 5.62 -16.40 -23.33
C VAL A 531 4.91 -15.09 -23.72
N SER A 532 5.68 -14.00 -23.79
CA SER A 532 5.92 -13.27 -25.05
C SER A 532 7.06 -12.26 -24.94
N GLN A 533 7.97 -12.37 -25.90
CA GLN A 533 9.08 -11.49 -26.21
C GLN A 533 8.59 -10.15 -26.78
N GLN A 534 9.39 -9.09 -26.58
CA GLN A 534 9.87 -8.10 -27.58
C GLN A 534 10.45 -6.89 -26.82
N LEU A 535 11.78 -6.78 -26.77
CA LEU A 535 12.66 -6.00 -27.67
C LEU A 535 12.63 -4.48 -27.45
N THR A 536 13.84 -3.94 -27.26
CA THR A 536 14.36 -2.62 -27.73
C THR A 536 13.94 -1.37 -26.94
N VAL A 537 14.78 -0.34 -26.66
CA VAL A 537 16.20 -0.01 -26.88
C VAL A 537 16.46 1.36 -26.19
N MET A 538 17.67 1.54 -25.67
CA MET A 538 18.48 2.79 -25.51
C MET A 538 18.05 3.93 -24.54
N ASP A 539 18.96 4.14 -23.57
CA ASP A 539 19.79 5.34 -23.35
C ASP A 539 19.29 6.62 -22.64
N SER A 540 19.97 6.85 -21.50
CA SER A 540 20.60 8.08 -21.01
C SER A 540 19.78 9.36 -20.71
N GLU A 541 19.73 9.69 -19.41
CA GLU A 541 20.02 10.97 -18.70
C GLU A 541 20.30 12.29 -19.47
N PRO A 542 20.33 13.50 -18.84
CA PRO A 542 19.83 13.93 -17.53
C PRO A 542 19.07 15.30 -17.51
N LEU A 543 18.57 15.57 -16.30
CA LEU A 543 18.14 16.80 -15.61
C LEU A 543 18.59 18.18 -16.16
N LYS A 544 17.60 19.09 -16.29
CA LYS A 544 17.76 20.54 -16.45
C LYS A 544 17.58 21.25 -15.10
N PHE A 545 18.58 22.03 -14.68
CA PHE A 545 18.42 23.10 -13.68
C PHE A 545 18.47 24.46 -14.41
N HIS A 546 17.41 25.27 -14.29
CA HIS A 546 17.39 26.66 -14.73
C HIS A 546 17.43 27.56 -13.49
N ILE A 547 18.50 28.35 -13.37
CA ILE A 547 18.66 29.45 -12.42
C ILE A 547 17.92 30.67 -13.00
N SER A 548 17.00 31.25 -12.23
CA SER A 548 16.35 32.52 -12.54
C SER A 548 17.12 33.66 -11.88
N ILE A 549 17.67 34.56 -12.69
CA ILE A 549 18.24 35.84 -12.28
C ILE A 549 17.10 36.87 -12.28
N SER A 550 16.86 37.53 -11.14
CA SER A 550 16.02 38.72 -11.08
C SER A 550 16.85 39.91 -10.62
N ILE A 551 16.68 40.99 -11.37
CA ILE A 551 17.44 42.23 -11.42
C ILE A 551 16.87 43.21 -10.39
N PHE A 552 17.73 43.84 -9.59
CA PHE A 552 17.38 45.03 -8.79
C PHE A 552 18.18 46.22 -9.34
N VAL A 553 17.50 47.15 -10.00
CA VAL A 553 18.05 48.46 -10.40
C VAL A 553 17.60 49.48 -9.37
N HIS A 554 18.57 50.07 -8.69
CA HIS A 554 18.43 51.32 -7.94
C HIS A 554 19.27 52.36 -8.67
N ASN A 555 18.63 53.43 -9.14
CA ASN A 555 19.33 54.65 -9.55
C ASN A 555 18.78 55.82 -8.75
N ALA A 556 19.73 56.51 -8.14
CA ALA A 556 19.57 57.73 -7.37
C ALA A 556 19.24 58.93 -8.27
N THR A 557 18.31 59.75 -7.80
CA THR A 557 18.41 61.21 -7.62
C THR A 557 17.30 61.65 -6.69
#